data_AF-A0A8X8H1V3-F1
#
_entry.id   AF-A0A8X8H1V3-F1
#
_cell.length_a   1.000
_cell.length_b   1.000
_cell.length_c   1.000
_cell.angle_alpha   90.00
_cell.angle_beta   90.00
_cell.angle_gamma   90.00
#
_symmetry.space_group_name_H-M   'P 1'
#
loop_
_entity.id
_entity.type
_entity.pdbx_description
1 polymer ?
#
loop_
_entity_poly.entity_id
_entity_poly.type
_entity_poly.pdbx_seq_one_letter_code
_entity_poly.pdbx_strand_id
1 'polypeptide(L)'
;MPQSPLLAFFARLFEPTWLRHQRQAFAAHPPPGWWQVDATSGALLAGALKDGLPPQGHMLGRGWGWHALGRADGSDDVLYIRRDGRCAIVHLTWQRETDPRWPVSALYASLAEARAALYRWSAAPDRPTDPEAP
;
A
#
# COMPACT_ATOMS: atom_id res chain seq x y z
N MET A 1 -13.07 12.15 10.03
CA MET A 1 -13.72 12.96 8.97
C MET A 1 -14.71 12.08 8.22
N PRO A 2 -15.96 12.51 7.98
CA PRO A 2 -16.90 11.70 7.20
C PRO A 2 -16.44 11.68 5.74
N GLN A 3 -16.20 10.49 5.19
CA GLN A 3 -15.75 10.31 3.82
C GLN A 3 -16.86 10.74 2.85
N SER A 4 -16.53 11.61 1.88
CA SER A 4 -17.49 12.07 0.87
C SER A 4 -17.97 10.89 0.02
N PRO A 5 -19.27 10.59 -0.03
CA PRO A 5 -19.81 9.48 -0.81
C PRO A 5 -19.55 9.62 -2.32
N LEU A 6 -19.29 10.84 -2.81
CA LEU A 6 -18.95 11.10 -4.21
C LEU A 6 -17.55 10.57 -4.58
N LEU A 7 -16.57 10.73 -3.70
CA LEU A 7 -15.21 10.21 -3.95
C LEU A 7 -15.21 8.68 -4.00
N ALA A 8 -15.98 8.03 -3.13
CA ALA A 8 -16.16 6.58 -3.13
C ALA A 8 -16.84 6.08 -4.41
N PHE A 9 -17.87 6.80 -4.86
CA PHE A 9 -18.60 6.48 -6.09
C PHE A 9 -17.70 6.58 -7.33
N PHE A 10 -16.93 7.65 -7.46
CA PHE A 10 -16.03 7.85 -8.60
C PHE A 10 -14.84 6.88 -8.60
N ALA A 11 -14.23 6.63 -7.44
CA ALA A 11 -13.14 5.67 -7.33
C ALA A 11 -13.57 4.27 -7.82
N ARG A 12 -14.79 3.84 -7.49
CA ARG A 12 -15.32 2.54 -7.90
C ARG A 12 -15.72 2.49 -9.37
N LEU A 13 -16.33 3.53 -9.91
CA LEU A 13 -16.75 3.59 -11.32
C LEU A 13 -15.57 3.59 -12.28
N PHE A 14 -14.51 4.32 -11.93
CA PHE A 14 -13.34 4.50 -12.79
C PHE A 14 -12.17 3.58 -12.44
N GLU A 15 -12.34 2.65 -11.50
CA GLU A 15 -11.29 1.70 -11.19
C GLU A 15 -10.97 0.87 -12.45
N PRO A 16 -9.72 0.90 -12.95
CA PRO A 16 -9.36 0.12 -14.13
C PRO A 16 -9.58 -1.37 -13.89
N THR A 17 -10.05 -2.09 -14.92
CA THR A 17 -10.30 -3.54 -14.84
C THR A 17 -9.07 -4.32 -14.37
N TRP A 18 -7.87 -3.95 -14.84
CA TRP A 18 -6.62 -4.57 -14.39
C TRP A 18 -6.43 -4.44 -12.87
N LEU A 19 -6.75 -3.28 -12.27
CA LEU A 19 -6.61 -3.06 -10.84
C LEU A 19 -7.64 -3.86 -10.04
N ARG A 20 -8.89 -3.94 -10.54
CA ARG A 20 -9.94 -4.81 -9.96
C ARG A 20 -9.48 -6.26 -9.90
N HIS A 21 -8.89 -6.78 -10.98
CA HIS A 21 -8.36 -8.14 -11.02
C HIS A 21 -7.24 -8.36 -10.01
N GLN A 22 -6.33 -7.39 -9.85
CA GLN A 22 -5.26 -7.49 -8.85
C GLN A 22 -5.80 -7.45 -7.42
N ARG A 23 -6.81 -6.60 -7.15
CA ARG A 23 -7.51 -6.59 -5.86
C ARG A 23 -8.18 -7.92 -5.55
N GLN A 24 -8.91 -8.48 -6.51
CA GLN A 24 -9.54 -9.81 -6.36
C GLN A 24 -8.51 -10.91 -6.16
N ALA A 25 -7.40 -10.88 -6.90
CA ALA A 25 -6.30 -11.84 -6.76
C ALA A 25 -5.61 -11.75 -5.40
N PHE A 26 -5.52 -10.56 -4.80
CA PHE A 26 -5.05 -10.37 -3.43
C PHE A 26 -6.07 -10.91 -2.41
N ALA A 27 -7.33 -10.55 -2.56
CA ALA A 27 -8.42 -10.94 -1.67
C ALA A 27 -8.68 -12.45 -1.61
N ALA A 28 -8.43 -13.16 -2.71
CA ALA A 28 -8.57 -14.61 -2.74
C ALA A 28 -7.59 -15.32 -1.81
N HIS A 29 -6.42 -14.73 -1.55
CA HIS A 29 -5.36 -15.33 -0.74
C HIS A 29 -4.58 -14.25 0.05
N PRO A 30 -5.20 -13.61 1.04
CA PRO A 30 -4.53 -12.60 1.84
C PRO A 30 -3.53 -13.27 2.81
N PRO A 31 -2.33 -12.69 3.00
CA PRO A 31 -1.45 -13.08 4.09
C PRO A 31 -2.11 -12.87 5.46
N PRO A 32 -1.72 -13.63 6.52
CA PRO A 32 -2.26 -13.41 7.86
C PRO A 32 -2.01 -11.99 8.36
N GLY A 33 -3.04 -11.36 8.92
CA GLY A 33 -3.00 -9.98 9.38
C GLY A 33 -2.95 -8.94 8.27
N TRP A 34 -3.40 -9.29 7.06
CA TRP A 34 -3.55 -8.35 5.94
C TRP A 34 -4.96 -8.39 5.38
N TRP A 35 -5.50 -7.23 5.04
CA TRP A 35 -6.84 -7.08 4.50
C TRP A 35 -6.80 -6.42 3.13
N GLN A 36 -7.70 -6.84 2.25
CA GLN A 36 -7.89 -6.15 0.98
C GLN A 36 -8.42 -4.74 1.25
N VAL A 37 -7.83 -3.76 0.56
CA VAL A 37 -8.34 -2.40 0.55
C VAL A 37 -9.38 -2.27 -0.58
N ASP A 38 -10.47 -1.53 -0.36
CA ASP A 38 -11.43 -1.22 -1.43
C ASP A 38 -10.93 -0.09 -2.36
N ALA A 39 -11.68 0.24 -3.40
CA ALA A 39 -11.29 1.28 -4.35
C ALA A 39 -11.15 2.67 -3.71
N THR A 40 -12.01 3.00 -2.73
CA THR A 40 -12.05 4.31 -2.06
C THR A 40 -10.86 4.47 -1.14
N SER A 41 -10.68 3.54 -0.20
CA SER A 41 -9.53 3.51 0.69
C SER A 41 -8.23 3.37 -0.10
N GLY A 42 -8.27 2.65 -1.23
CA GLY A 42 -7.12 2.50 -2.12
C GLY A 42 -6.68 3.82 -2.74
N ALA A 43 -7.63 4.66 -3.16
CA ALA A 43 -7.35 5.99 -3.68
C ALA A 43 -6.81 6.92 -2.58
N LEU A 44 -7.36 6.86 -1.36
CA LEU A 44 -6.87 7.65 -0.23
C LEU A 44 -5.42 7.29 0.14
N LEU A 45 -5.10 6.00 0.21
CA LEU A 45 -3.75 5.54 0.52
C LEU A 45 -2.74 5.86 -0.59
N ALA A 46 -3.16 5.85 -1.86
CA ALA A 46 -2.33 6.32 -2.96
C ALA A 46 -2.03 7.83 -2.86
N GLY A 47 -3.02 8.62 -2.44
CA GLY A 47 -2.83 10.04 -2.13
C GLY A 47 -1.85 10.24 -0.96
N ALA A 48 -2.05 9.52 0.14
CA ALA A 48 -1.17 9.58 1.31
C ALA A 48 0.28 9.23 0.97
N LEU A 49 0.51 8.17 0.17
CA LEU A 49 1.85 7.84 -0.31
C LEU A 49 2.45 9.00 -1.10
N LYS A 50 1.73 9.51 -2.11
CA LYS A 50 2.21 10.63 -2.93
C LYS A 50 2.57 11.86 -2.09
N ASP A 51 1.74 12.20 -1.10
CA ASP A 51 1.95 13.39 -0.27
C ASP A 51 3.06 13.21 0.77
N GLY A 52 3.27 11.96 1.20
CA GLY A 52 4.30 11.56 2.18
C GLY A 52 5.70 11.39 1.60
N LEU A 53 5.85 11.16 0.30
CA LEU A 53 7.17 11.00 -0.33
C LEU A 53 7.97 12.32 -0.34
N PRO A 54 9.31 12.25 -0.21
CA PRO A 54 10.16 13.41 -0.40
C PRO A 54 10.13 13.87 -1.87
N PRO A 55 10.46 15.14 -2.15
CA PRO A 55 10.29 15.71 -3.48
C PRO A 55 11.07 14.97 -4.58
N GLN A 56 12.22 14.36 -4.23
CA GLN A 56 13.14 13.67 -5.13
C GLN A 56 13.92 12.57 -4.37
N GLY A 57 14.51 11.64 -5.11
CA GLY A 57 15.50 10.69 -4.59
C GLY A 57 14.95 9.40 -3.98
N HIS A 58 13.65 9.34 -3.63
CA HIS A 58 13.05 8.11 -3.11
C HIS A 58 12.86 7.04 -4.21
N MET A 59 13.02 5.76 -3.86
CA MET A 59 12.95 4.64 -4.84
C MET A 59 11.58 4.49 -5.51
N LEU A 60 10.50 4.93 -4.84
CA LEU A 60 9.14 4.94 -5.39
C LEU A 60 8.88 6.16 -6.29
N GLY A 61 9.89 7.00 -6.52
CA GLY A 61 9.77 8.26 -7.25
C GLY A 61 8.85 9.23 -6.51
N ARG A 62 7.94 9.87 -7.25
CA ARG A 62 6.93 10.79 -6.69
C ARG A 62 5.61 10.10 -6.28
N GLY A 63 5.57 8.77 -6.21
CA GLY A 63 4.38 8.03 -5.77
C GLY A 63 3.27 7.87 -6.82
N TRP A 64 3.42 8.48 -8.01
CA TRP A 64 2.46 8.35 -9.10
C TRP A 64 2.38 6.93 -9.66
N GLY A 65 1.15 6.49 -9.93
CA GLY A 65 0.87 5.19 -10.55
C GLY A 65 0.92 4.00 -9.59
N TRP A 66 1.16 4.23 -8.30
CA TRP A 66 1.02 3.22 -7.25
C TRP A 66 -0.42 3.17 -6.74
N HIS A 67 -0.97 1.97 -6.64
CA HIS A 67 -2.33 1.73 -6.18
C HIS A 67 -2.31 0.74 -5.02
N ALA A 68 -2.88 1.13 -3.87
CA ALA A 68 -2.90 0.24 -2.70
C ALA A 68 -3.82 -0.96 -2.98
N LEU A 69 -3.36 -2.18 -2.71
CA LEU A 69 -4.11 -3.44 -2.81
C LEU A 69 -4.53 -3.97 -1.44
N GLY A 70 -3.66 -3.85 -0.44
CA GLY A 70 -3.84 -4.42 0.88
C GLY A 70 -3.19 -3.57 1.97
N ARG A 71 -3.67 -3.72 3.20
CA ARG A 71 -3.13 -3.04 4.39
C ARG A 71 -2.95 -4.06 5.51
N ALA A 72 -1.87 -3.94 6.26
CA ALA A 72 -1.64 -4.72 7.47
C ALA A 72 -2.60 -4.31 8.60
N ASP A 73 -3.01 -5.28 9.41
CA ASP A 73 -3.78 -5.01 10.62
C ASP A 73 -2.90 -4.35 11.69
N GLY A 74 -3.43 -3.31 12.34
CA GLY A 74 -2.74 -2.63 13.44
C GLY A 74 -1.40 -1.96 13.08
N SER A 75 -1.09 -1.77 11.79
CA SER A 75 0.11 -1.06 11.34
C SER A 75 -0.17 -0.18 10.12
N ASP A 76 0.81 0.66 9.78
CA ASP A 76 0.79 1.59 8.66
C ASP A 76 1.44 1.03 7.40
N ASP A 77 1.70 -0.27 7.39
CA ASP A 77 2.14 -1.02 6.22
C ASP A 77 1.03 -1.20 5.18
N VAL A 78 1.34 -0.80 3.96
CA VAL A 78 0.43 -0.89 2.81
C VAL A 78 1.16 -1.53 1.63
N LEU A 79 0.48 -2.48 0.99
CA LEU A 79 0.92 -3.12 -0.25
C LEU A 79 0.37 -2.33 -1.43
N TYR A 80 1.25 -1.79 -2.26
CA TYR A 80 0.94 -1.10 -3.50
C TYR A 80 1.31 -1.94 -4.72
N ILE A 81 0.60 -1.73 -5.82
CA ILE A 81 0.92 -2.26 -7.15
C ILE A 81 0.95 -1.13 -8.18
N ARG A 82 1.79 -1.31 -9.20
CA ARG A 82 1.86 -0.44 -10.37
C ARG A 82 1.40 -1.20 -11.61
N ARG A 83 1.01 -0.46 -12.66
CA ARG A 83 0.48 -1.05 -13.92
C ARG A 83 1.44 -2.03 -14.60
N ASP A 84 2.75 -1.90 -14.38
CA ASP A 84 3.78 -2.82 -14.88
C ASP A 84 3.95 -4.08 -14.02
N GLY A 85 3.09 -4.29 -13.01
CA GLY A 85 3.07 -5.47 -12.15
C GLY A 85 4.01 -5.41 -10.94
N ARG A 86 4.90 -4.41 -10.87
CA ARG A 86 5.77 -4.21 -9.71
C ARG A 86 4.95 -3.86 -8.48
N CYS A 87 5.41 -4.35 -7.34
CA CYS A 87 4.77 -4.13 -6.06
C CYS A 87 5.71 -3.43 -5.08
N ALA A 88 5.13 -2.71 -4.12
CA ALA A 88 5.86 -2.09 -3.03
C ALA A 88 5.13 -2.35 -1.72
N ILE A 89 5.83 -2.77 -0.67
CA ILE A 89 5.31 -2.70 0.69
C ILE A 89 5.90 -1.44 1.30
N VAL A 90 5.05 -0.58 1.85
CA VAL A 90 5.44 0.74 2.33
C VAL A 90 4.86 0.96 3.72
N HIS A 91 5.71 1.31 4.67
CA HIS A 91 5.31 1.78 5.98
C HIS A 91 5.04 3.29 5.90
N LEU A 92 3.77 3.68 5.85
CA LEU A 92 3.39 5.08 5.70
C LEU A 92 3.74 5.88 6.96
N THR A 93 4.23 7.10 6.78
CA THR A 93 4.56 8.01 7.90
C THR A 93 3.50 9.09 8.14
N TRP A 94 2.50 9.18 7.26
CA TRP A 94 1.39 10.16 7.30
C TRP A 94 1.79 11.64 7.28
N GLN A 95 3.06 11.93 7.05
CA GLN A 95 3.60 13.27 6.90
C GLN A 95 4.52 13.32 5.69
N ARG A 96 4.78 14.54 5.18
CA ARG A 96 5.73 14.72 4.09
C ARG A 96 7.15 14.54 4.59
N GLU A 97 7.83 13.54 4.04
CA GLU A 97 9.22 13.26 4.34
C GLU A 97 10.18 14.17 3.57
N THR A 98 11.40 14.28 4.08
CA THR A 98 12.50 15.00 3.43
C THR A 98 13.70 14.09 3.13
N ASP A 99 13.85 13.01 3.89
CA ASP A 99 14.90 12.02 3.69
C ASP A 99 14.47 11.00 2.61
N PRO A 100 15.25 10.78 1.55
CA PRO A 100 14.95 9.81 0.49
C PRO A 100 14.91 8.35 0.94
N ARG A 101 15.27 8.04 2.19
CA ARG A 101 15.12 6.71 2.81
C ARG A 101 13.72 6.46 3.37
N TRP A 102 12.94 7.53 3.58
CA TRP A 102 11.59 7.47 4.10
C TRP A 102 10.56 7.82 3.02
N PRO A 103 9.36 7.22 3.05
CA PRO A 103 8.90 6.14 3.92
C PRO A 103 9.65 4.82 3.66
N VAL A 104 9.84 4.01 4.71
CA VAL A 104 10.49 2.70 4.55
C VAL A 104 9.70 1.87 3.55
N SER A 105 10.41 1.42 2.51
CA SER A 105 9.79 0.79 1.34
C SER A 105 10.61 -0.40 0.87
N ALA A 106 9.93 -1.50 0.53
CA ALA A 106 10.50 -2.67 -0.12
C ALA A 106 9.84 -2.90 -1.47
N LEU A 107 10.65 -3.02 -2.53
CA LEU A 107 10.19 -3.22 -3.91
C LEU A 107 10.26 -4.70 -4.30
N TYR A 108 9.27 -5.14 -5.07
CA TYR A 108 9.14 -6.50 -5.57
C TYR A 108 8.80 -6.48 -7.07
N ALA A 109 9.28 -7.46 -7.81
CA ALA A 109 9.04 -7.55 -9.25
C ALA A 109 7.59 -7.94 -9.57
N SER A 110 6.89 -8.58 -8.63
CA SER A 110 5.53 -9.08 -8.83
C SER A 110 4.71 -9.19 -7.54
N LEU A 111 3.40 -9.33 -7.68
CA LEU A 111 2.49 -9.61 -6.57
C LEU A 111 2.80 -10.95 -5.87
N ALA A 112 3.22 -11.96 -6.63
CA ALA A 112 3.57 -13.26 -6.06
C ALA A 112 4.79 -13.17 -5.13
N GLU A 113 5.82 -12.42 -5.55
CA GLU A 113 7.02 -12.19 -4.76
C GLU A 113 6.73 -11.36 -3.50
N ALA A 114 5.97 -10.26 -3.65
CA ALA A 114 5.53 -9.46 -2.52
C ALA A 114 4.74 -10.29 -1.52
N ARG A 115 3.82 -11.14 -2.00
CA ARG A 115 3.04 -12.03 -1.15
C ARG A 115 3.90 -13.04 -0.40
N ALA A 116 4.90 -13.63 -1.06
CA ALA A 116 5.85 -14.54 -0.39
C ALA A 116 6.62 -13.82 0.73
N ALA A 117 7.01 -12.55 0.51
CA ALA A 117 7.63 -11.74 1.55
C ALA A 117 6.67 -11.45 2.72
N LEU A 118 5.40 -11.13 2.44
CA LEU A 118 4.38 -10.92 3.47
C LEU A 118 4.12 -12.17 4.31
N TYR A 119 4.05 -13.36 3.69
CA TYR A 119 3.91 -14.60 4.46
C TYR A 119 5.10 -14.84 5.39
N ARG A 120 6.33 -14.55 4.94
CA ARG A 120 7.51 -14.63 5.81
C ARG A 120 7.44 -13.64 6.96
N TRP A 121 7.01 -12.41 6.68
CA TRP A 121 6.85 -11.37 7.69
C TRP A 121 5.76 -11.72 8.72
N SER A 122 4.60 -12.21 8.28
CA SER A 122 3.51 -12.63 9.17
C SER A 122 3.79 -13.92 9.93
N ALA A 123 4.74 -14.74 9.48
CA ALA A 123 5.14 -15.98 10.16
C ALA A 123 6.32 -15.78 11.14
N ALA A 124 6.92 -14.58 11.19
CA ALA A 124 8.02 -14.29 12.11
C ALA A 124 7.48 -14.20 13.56
N PRO A 125 8.05 -14.97 14.51
CA PRO A 125 7.57 -15.00 15.89
C PRO A 125 7.76 -13.66 16.63
N ASP A 126 8.74 -12.86 16.20
CA ASP A 126 9.08 -11.56 16.79
C ASP A 126 8.69 -10.42 15.85
N ARG A 127 7.43 -10.39 15.38
CA ARG A 127 6.93 -9.23 14.63
C ARG A 127 7.18 -7.98 15.52
N PRO A 128 7.83 -6.93 15.00
CA PRO A 128 7.81 -5.65 15.69
C PRO A 128 6.35 -5.21 15.76
N THR A 129 5.73 -5.36 16.93
CA THR A 129 4.58 -4.54 17.30
C THR A 129 5.11 -3.12 17.30
N ASP A 130 4.56 -2.25 16.46
CA ASP A 130 5.03 -0.87 16.30
C ASP A 130 5.45 -0.29 17.67
N PRO A 131 6.67 0.26 17.80
CA PRO A 131 7.00 0.98 19.02
C PRO A 131 5.98 2.10 19.14
N GLU A 132 5.29 2.18 20.29
CA GLU A 132 4.42 3.30 20.61
C GLU A 132 5.13 4.59 20.17
N ALA A 133 4.56 5.28 19.18
CA ALA A 133 5.03 6.59 18.79
C ALA A 133 5.02 7.48 20.06
N PRO A 134 6.08 8.28 20.29
CA PRO A 134 6.25 9.03 21.53
C PRO A 134 5.12 10.02 21.81
#